data_AF-A0A920L7D4-F1
#
_entry.id   AF-A0A920L7D4-F1
#
_cell.length_a   1.000
_cell.length_b   1.000
_cell.length_c   1.000
_cell.angle_alpha   90.00
_cell.angle_beta   90.00
_cell.angle_gamma   90.00
#
_symmetry.space_group_name_H-M   'P 1'
#
loop_
_entity.id
_entity.type
_entity.pdbx_description
1 polymer ?
#
loop_
_entity_poly.entity_id
_entity_poly.type
_entity_poly.pdbx_seq_one_letter_code
_entity_poly.pdbx_strand_id
1 'polypeptide(L)'
;MKILLKNILKKLNKPEVKDIRIIGALGIIEMKSIVNVGSFQTKAVENGIWIRPFKNLIYIMPPYTIKKSELNFLLNSLDKTINLEYSN
;
A
#
# COMPACT_ATOMS: atom_id res chain seq x y z
N MET A 1 13.92 -7.55 3.30
CA MET A 1 12.44 -7.43 3.25
C MET A 1 11.88 -6.52 4.35
N LYS A 2 11.88 -6.93 5.64
CA LYS A 2 11.30 -6.15 6.77
C LYS A 2 11.75 -4.68 6.84
N ILE A 3 13.06 -4.43 6.75
CA ILE A 3 13.63 -3.06 6.82
C ILE A 3 13.12 -2.20 5.66
N LEU A 4 13.09 -2.75 4.44
CA LEU A 4 12.67 -2.02 3.25
C LEU A 4 11.17 -1.67 3.29
N LEU A 5 10.35 -2.64 3.68
CA LEU A 5 8.92 -2.45 3.90
C LEU A 5 8.66 -1.35 4.94
N LYS A 6 9.37 -1.41 6.07
CA LYS A 6 9.27 -0.40 7.14
C LYS A 6 9.69 0.99 6.68
N ASN A 7 10.77 1.10 5.92
CA ASN A 7 11.30 2.38 5.49
C ASN A 7 10.39 3.10 4.49
N ILE A 8 9.71 2.35 3.61
CA ILE A 8 8.86 2.97 2.58
C ILE A 8 7.44 3.17 3.11
N LEU A 9 6.85 2.19 3.80
CA LEU A 9 5.51 2.38 4.37
C LEU A 9 5.47 3.53 5.36
N LYS A 10 6.50 3.72 6.19
CA LYS A 10 6.54 4.88 7.10
C LYS A 10 6.59 6.24 6.38
N LYS A 11 6.99 6.28 5.11
CA LYS A 11 6.94 7.50 4.29
C LYS A 11 5.52 7.82 3.81
N LEU A 12 4.59 6.88 3.91
CA LEU A 12 3.17 7.08 3.60
C LEU A 12 2.41 7.84 4.71
N ASN A 13 3.10 8.63 5.52
CA ASN A 13 2.46 9.46 6.54
C ASN A 13 1.71 10.61 5.88
N LYS A 14 0.45 10.36 5.52
CA LYS A 14 -0.45 11.25 4.78
C LYS A 14 -1.69 11.60 5.62
N PRO A 15 -2.36 12.73 5.36
CA PRO A 15 -3.53 13.14 6.14
C PRO A 15 -4.66 12.10 6.17
N GLU A 16 -4.80 11.27 5.16
CA GLU A 16 -5.87 10.27 5.03
C GLU A 16 -5.50 8.94 5.70
N VAL A 17 -4.23 8.75 6.05
CA VAL A 17 -3.74 7.58 6.76
C VAL A 17 -3.94 7.80 8.26
N LYS A 18 -4.59 6.83 8.91
CA LYS A 18 -4.81 6.81 10.36
C LYS A 18 -3.65 6.15 11.09
N ASP A 19 -3.18 5.00 10.61
CA ASP A 19 -2.10 4.25 11.25
C ASP A 19 -1.40 3.32 10.25
N ILE A 20 -0.14 2.98 10.53
CA ILE A 20 0.66 2.05 9.72
C ILE A 20 1.29 1.00 10.64
N ARG A 21 0.88 -0.26 10.46
CA ARG A 21 1.33 -1.39 11.28
C ARG A 21 2.12 -2.38 10.44
N ILE A 22 3.23 -2.87 11.00
CA ILE A 22 4.15 -3.75 10.27
C ILE A 22 4.61 -4.88 11.18
N ILE A 23 4.40 -6.13 10.74
CA ILE A 23 4.88 -7.34 11.39
C ILE A 23 5.56 -8.25 10.37
N GLY A 24 6.87 -8.43 10.49
CA GLY A 24 7.66 -9.21 9.52
C GLY A 24 7.57 -8.62 8.11
N ALA A 25 6.93 -9.36 7.20
CA ALA A 25 6.66 -8.96 5.81
C ALA A 25 5.23 -8.43 5.59
N LEU A 26 4.36 -8.48 6.60
CA LEU A 26 3.02 -7.93 6.52
C LEU A 26 3.07 -6.42 6.82
N GLY A 27 2.50 -5.63 5.92
CA GLY A 27 2.26 -4.20 6.11
C GLY A 27 0.76 -3.92 6.03
N ILE A 28 0.25 -3.12 6.97
CA ILE A 28 -1.13 -2.65 6.99
C ILE A 28 -1.11 -1.14 7.06
N ILE A 29 -1.85 -0.51 6.14
CA ILE A 29 -2.15 0.92 6.14
C ILE A 29 -3.64 1.03 6.46
N GLU A 30 -3.94 1.62 7.61
CA GLU A 30 -5.32 1.94 8.00
C GLU A 30 -5.65 3.36 7.53
N MET A 31 -6.66 3.47 6.67
CA MET A 31 -7.19 4.74 6.20
C MET A 31 -8.22 5.29 7.17
N LYS A 32 -8.42 6.61 7.18
CA LYS A 32 -9.44 7.29 7.99
C LYS A 32 -10.87 7.00 7.51
N SER A 33 -11.05 6.70 6.22
CA SER A 33 -12.33 6.37 5.60
C SER A 33 -12.31 4.99 4.94
N ILE A 34 -13.49 4.43 4.68
CA ILE A 34 -13.63 3.17 3.93
C ILE A 34 -13.03 3.37 2.52
N VAL A 35 -12.19 2.44 2.08
CA VAL A 35 -11.61 2.46 0.75
C VAL A 35 -12.65 1.99 -0.26
N ASN A 36 -12.86 2.75 -1.34
CA ASN A 36 -13.64 2.26 -2.47
C ASN A 36 -12.83 1.18 -3.20
N VAL A 37 -13.17 -0.09 -2.97
CA VAL A 37 -12.41 -1.23 -3.49
C VAL A 37 -12.35 -1.22 -5.01
N GLY A 38 -13.46 -0.96 -5.71
CA GLY A 38 -13.49 -0.95 -7.17
C GLY A 38 -12.60 0.14 -7.76
N SER A 39 -12.76 1.36 -7.26
CA SER A 39 -11.95 2.53 -7.66
C SER A 39 -10.46 2.31 -7.40
N PHE A 40 -10.10 1.90 -6.18
CA PHE A 40 -8.72 1.69 -5.78
C PHE A 40 -8.06 0.57 -6.59
N GLN A 41 -8.78 -0.52 -6.83
CA GLN A 41 -8.27 -1.67 -7.55
C GLN A 41 -8.02 -1.34 -9.04
N THR A 42 -8.90 -0.58 -9.68
CA THR A 42 -8.67 -0.06 -11.04
C THR A 42 -7.36 0.74 -11.11
N LYS A 43 -7.18 1.72 -10.21
CA LYS A 43 -5.97 2.53 -10.14
C LYS A 43 -4.71 1.71 -9.80
N ALA A 44 -4.85 0.67 -8.98
CA ALA A 44 -3.75 -0.24 -8.67
C ALA A 44 -3.29 -0.98 -9.92
N VAL A 45 -4.23 -1.54 -10.70
CA VAL A 45 -3.97 -2.27 -11.95
C VAL A 45 -3.31 -1.34 -12.98
N GLU A 46 -3.80 -0.12 -13.11
CA GLU A 46 -3.20 0.91 -13.98
C GLU A 46 -1.74 1.23 -13.58
N ASN A 47 -1.42 1.18 -12.29
CA ASN A 47 -0.06 1.33 -11.77
C ASN A 47 0.78 0.03 -11.76
N GLY A 48 0.28 -1.03 -12.40
CA GLY A 48 0.97 -2.31 -12.59
C GLY A 48 1.03 -3.20 -11.35
N ILE A 49 0.15 -2.98 -10.37
CA ILE A 49 0.08 -3.78 -9.14
C ILE A 49 -1.34 -4.30 -8.89
N TRP A 50 -1.44 -5.46 -8.25
CA TRP A 50 -2.73 -5.99 -7.82
C TRP A 50 -2.85 -5.93 -6.30
N ILE A 51 -3.73 -5.06 -5.81
CA ILE A 51 -4.02 -4.92 -4.38
C ILE A 51 -5.54 -4.84 -4.21
N ARG A 52 -6.06 -5.60 -3.25
CA ARG A 52 -7.47 -5.57 -2.87
C ARG A 52 -7.62 -5.11 -1.41
N PRO A 53 -8.06 -3.86 -1.18
CA PRO A 53 -8.36 -3.37 0.16
C PRO A 53 -9.54 -4.13 0.81
N PHE A 54 -9.67 -3.97 2.13
CA PHE A 54 -10.81 -4.47 2.90
C PHE A 54 -11.25 -3.43 3.93
N LYS A 55 -12.50 -2.96 3.86
CA LYS A 55 -13.00 -1.82 4.65
C LYS A 55 -12.07 -0.61 4.46
N ASN A 56 -11.50 -0.08 5.54
CA ASN A 56 -10.53 1.00 5.55
C ASN A 56 -9.07 0.51 5.56
N LEU A 57 -8.80 -0.76 5.26
CA LEU A 57 -7.47 -1.36 5.33
C LEU A 57 -6.91 -1.63 3.95
N ILE A 58 -5.72 -1.11 3.68
CA ILE A 58 -4.87 -1.51 2.57
C ILE A 58 -3.76 -2.37 3.17
N TYR A 59 -3.70 -3.65 2.82
CA TYR A 59 -2.70 -4.57 3.33
C TYR A 59 -1.80 -5.07 2.21
N ILE A 60 -0.54 -5.33 2.56
CA ILE A 60 0.44 -5.92 1.67
C ILE A 60 1.17 -7.06 2.37
N MET A 61 1.25 -8.18 1.69
CA MET A 61 1.99 -9.37 2.14
C MET A 61 2.72 -9.95 0.93
N PRO A 62 3.85 -9.32 0.51
CA PRO A 62 4.60 -9.80 -0.64
C PRO A 62 5.16 -11.20 -0.37
N PRO A 63 5.36 -12.03 -1.42
CA PRO A 63 5.96 -13.34 -1.28
C PRO A 63 7.39 -13.23 -0.75
N TYR A 64 7.85 -14.22 0.03
CA TYR A 64 9.20 -14.17 0.62
C TYR A 64 10.33 -14.28 -0.40
N THR A 65 10.02 -14.77 -1.61
CA THR A 65 10.94 -14.84 -2.75
C THR A 65 11.02 -13.53 -3.55
N ILE A 66 10.27 -12.49 -3.17
CA ILE A 66 10.26 -11.20 -3.88
C ILE A 66 11.65 -10.56 -3.91
N LYS A 67 12.05 -10.06 -5.08
CA LYS A 67 13.31 -9.32 -5.24
C LYS A 67 13.16 -7.92 -4.65
N LYS A 68 14.31 -7.32 -4.28
CA LYS A 68 14.36 -5.95 -3.75
C LYS A 68 13.75 -4.93 -4.72
N SER A 69 14.02 -5.08 -6.02
CA SER A 69 13.49 -4.20 -7.08
C SER A 69 11.97 -4.30 -7.22
N GLU A 70 11.43 -5.51 -7.19
CA GLU A 70 9.98 -5.79 -7.27
C GLU A 70 9.26 -5.23 -6.03
N LEU A 71 9.84 -5.39 -4.84
CA LEU A 71 9.29 -4.81 -3.62
C LEU A 71 9.30 -3.26 -3.67
N ASN A 72 10.37 -2.66 -4.18
CA ASN A 72 10.42 -1.21 -4.39
C ASN A 72 9.35 -0.74 -5.38
N PHE A 73 9.20 -1.47 -6.49
CA PHE A 73 8.16 -1.18 -7.48
C PHE A 73 6.77 -1.25 -6.85
N LEU A 74 6.45 -2.34 -6.14
CA LEU A 74 5.17 -2.51 -5.46
C LEU A 74 4.85 -1.34 -4.52
N LEU A 75 5.81 -0.95 -3.69
CA LEU A 75 5.61 0.08 -2.67
C LEU A 75 5.50 1.48 -3.29
N ASN A 76 6.27 1.78 -4.33
CA ASN A 76 6.18 3.05 -5.05
C ASN A 76 4.88 3.16 -5.86
N SER A 77 4.45 2.08 -6.52
CA SER A 77 3.16 2.02 -7.20
C SER A 77 2.00 2.14 -6.22
N LEU A 78 2.11 1.55 -5.03
CA LEU A 78 1.11 1.71 -3.97
C LEU A 78 1.00 3.16 -3.49
N ASP A 79 2.12 3.84 -3.27
CA ASP A 79 2.13 5.27 -2.92
C ASP A 79 1.41 6.12 -3.98
N LYS A 80 1.71 5.86 -5.26
CA LYS A 80 1.02 6.51 -6.39
C LYS A 80 -0.47 6.23 -6.40
N THR A 81 -0.89 4.99 -6.19
CA THR A 81 -2.31 4.61 -6.14
C THR A 81 -3.03 5.31 -4.98
N ILE A 82 -2.41 5.39 -3.80
CA ILE A 82 -2.98 6.13 -2.66
C ILE A 82 -3.11 7.61 -3.01
N ASN A 83 -2.09 8.23 -3.62
CA ASN A 83 -2.19 9.62 -4.05
C ASN A 83 -3.37 9.80 -5.02
N LEU A 84 -3.51 8.95 -6.05
CA LEU A 84 -4.59 9.07 -7.03
C LEU A 84 -5.99 8.82 -6.44
N GLU A 85 -6.13 7.94 -5.45
CA GLU A 85 -7.43 7.68 -4.81
C GLU A 85 -7.86 8.83 -3.89
N TYR A 86 -6.90 9.52 -3.26
CA TYR A 86 -7.18 10.49 -2.21
C TYR A 86 -6.79 11.94 -2.56
N SER A 87 -6.32 12.21 -3.78
CA SER A 87 -6.13 13.58 -4.29
C SER A 87 -7.49 14.19 -4.67
N ASN A 88 -8.19 14.74 -3.68
CA ASN A 88 -9.27 15.70 -3.85
C ASN A 88 -8.94 16.98 -3.07
#